data_AF-A0A067QAL4-F1
#
_entry.id   AF-A0A067QAL4-F1
#
_cell.length_a   1.000
_cell.length_b   1.000
_cell.length_c   1.000
_cell.angle_alpha   90.00
_cell.angle_beta   90.00
_cell.angle_gamma   90.00
#
_symmetry.space_group_name_H-M   'P 1'
#
loop_
_entity.id
_entity.type
_entity.pdbx_description
1 polymer ?
#
loop_
_entity_poly.entity_id
_entity_poly.type
_entity_poly.pdbx_seq_one_letter_code
_entity_poly.pdbx_strand_id
1 'polypeptide(L)'
;MSSSSSTPSKHDSETLEQPATQVSSTFRQFSHSSLPAFSLGGLFFASGLIPMTLQRKSYVPPFLQRVGFGVVLCGAGYILSQGDAENGSGVATAWSLTFSLLHLRKSLKSPRHPMSLALVGGTTACAALYGSEYFLLQS
;
A
#
# COMPACT_ATOMS: atom_id res chain seq x y z
N MET A 1 -37.24 17.90 59.94
CA MET A 1 -37.69 17.60 58.56
C MET A 1 -36.46 17.02 57.86
N SER A 2 -36.26 15.69 57.89
CA SER A 2 -36.66 14.73 56.83
C SER A 2 -36.08 15.15 55.46
N SER A 3 -35.31 14.37 54.69
CA SER A 3 -34.98 12.94 54.69
C SER A 3 -33.85 12.67 53.67
N SER A 4 -33.01 11.67 53.98
CA SER A 4 -32.55 10.57 53.11
C SER A 4 -31.71 10.80 51.83
N SER A 5 -30.51 10.20 51.84
CA SER A 5 -29.90 9.27 50.85
C SER A 5 -29.94 9.65 49.37
N SER A 6 -28.83 9.60 48.62
CA SER A 6 -28.13 8.35 48.32
C SER A 6 -26.98 8.66 47.34
N THR A 7 -25.81 8.08 47.58
CA THR A 7 -24.85 7.78 46.50
C THR A 7 -25.29 6.51 45.79
N PRO A 8 -25.27 6.50 44.45
CA PRO A 8 -24.89 5.30 43.73
C PRO A 8 -23.73 5.55 42.77
N SER A 9 -22.82 4.59 42.78
CA SER A 9 -21.74 4.35 41.84
C SER A 9 -22.23 4.21 40.39
N LYS A 10 -21.45 4.71 39.44
CA LYS A 10 -21.31 4.18 38.06
C LYS A 10 -19.81 3.99 37.88
N HIS A 11 -19.21 2.83 38.17
CA HIS A 11 -19.31 1.56 37.44
C HIS A 11 -19.53 1.74 35.92
N ASP A 12 -18.44 1.44 35.21
CA ASP A 12 -18.36 0.77 33.92
C ASP A 12 -18.96 1.47 32.71
N SER A 13 -18.11 2.22 32.03
CA SER A 13 -18.19 2.38 30.57
C SER A 13 -16.78 2.51 29.96
N GLU A 14 -15.83 1.69 30.45
CA GLU A 14 -14.83 1.12 29.55
C GLU A 14 -15.46 -0.10 28.88
N THR A 15 -15.04 -0.46 27.67
CA THR A 15 -15.59 -1.53 26.80
C THR A 15 -16.82 -1.02 26.02
N LEU A 16 -16.68 -0.40 24.84
CA LEU A 16 -16.62 -1.12 23.55
C LEU A 16 -16.19 -0.23 22.36
N GLU A 17 -15.55 0.93 22.57
CA GLU A 17 -15.24 1.92 21.50
C GLU A 17 -13.73 2.11 21.26
N GLN A 18 -12.87 1.17 21.66
CA GLN A 18 -11.40 1.28 21.50
C GLN A 18 -10.76 0.53 20.31
N PRO A 19 -11.30 -0.57 19.76
CA PRO A 19 -10.57 -1.27 18.69
C PRO A 19 -10.63 -0.54 17.34
N ALA A 20 -11.71 0.19 17.04
CA ALA A 20 -11.88 0.84 15.73
C ALA A 20 -11.01 2.10 15.55
N THR A 21 -10.76 2.85 16.62
CA THR A 21 -9.99 4.12 16.62
C THR A 21 -8.48 3.92 16.64
N GLN A 22 -7.97 2.84 17.26
CA GLN A 22 -6.54 2.52 17.22
C GLN A 22 -6.10 1.91 15.90
N VAL A 23 -6.96 1.08 15.30
CA VAL A 23 -6.69 0.49 14.00
C VAL A 23 -6.67 1.58 12.93
N SER A 24 -7.68 2.45 12.91
CA SER A 24 -7.74 3.58 11.96
C SER A 24 -6.58 4.56 12.10
N SER A 25 -6.09 4.87 13.30
CA SER A 25 -4.93 5.75 13.48
C SER A 25 -3.61 5.13 13.00
N THR A 26 -3.44 3.82 13.19
CA THR A 26 -2.26 3.08 12.71
C THR A 26 -2.28 2.94 11.19
N PHE A 27 -3.44 2.67 10.59
CA PHE A 27 -3.62 2.66 9.13
C PHE A 27 -3.36 4.04 8.53
N ARG A 28 -3.90 5.11 9.14
CA ARG A 28 -3.65 6.49 8.71
C ARG A 28 -2.16 6.85 8.77
N GLN A 29 -1.44 6.41 9.80
CA GLN A 29 0.00 6.67 9.91
C GLN A 29 0.81 5.89 8.86
N PHE A 30 0.39 4.68 8.50
CA PHE A 30 1.02 3.90 7.42
C PHE A 30 0.71 4.45 6.03
N SER A 31 -0.47 5.01 5.83
CA SER A 31 -0.90 5.53 4.54
C SER A 31 -0.36 6.91 4.22
N HIS A 32 -0.03 7.70 5.23
CA HIS A 32 0.76 8.92 5.05
C HIS A 32 2.26 8.63 4.90
N SER A 33 2.68 7.38 5.07
CA SER A 33 4.10 7.03 4.95
C SER A 33 4.50 6.92 3.48
N SER A 34 5.59 7.61 3.12
CA SER A 34 6.21 7.54 1.79
C SER A 34 6.97 6.22 1.57
N LEU A 35 7.19 5.47 2.66
CA LEU A 35 8.00 4.26 2.70
C LEU A 35 7.52 3.15 1.76
N PRO A 36 6.21 2.82 1.66
CA PRO A 36 5.72 1.80 0.75
C PRO A 36 6.00 2.17 -0.72
N ALA A 37 5.77 3.42 -1.10
CA ALA A 37 6.04 3.93 -2.45
C ALA A 37 7.53 3.88 -2.80
N PHE A 38 8.41 4.34 -1.91
CA PHE A 38 9.86 4.24 -2.12
C PHE A 38 10.38 2.80 -2.12
N SER A 39 9.87 1.95 -1.22
CA SER A 39 10.25 0.54 -1.16
C SER A 39 9.87 -0.18 -2.44
N LEU A 40 8.67 0.07 -2.96
CA LEU A 40 8.20 -0.51 -4.21
C LEU A 40 9.00 0.04 -5.40
N GLY A 41 9.28 1.34 -5.44
CA GLY A 41 10.16 1.94 -6.46
C GLY A 41 11.58 1.33 -6.45
N GLY A 42 12.16 1.16 -5.25
CA GLY A 42 13.44 0.46 -5.06
C GLY A 42 13.40 -0.99 -5.53
N LEU A 43 12.31 -1.71 -5.26
CA LEU A 43 12.11 -3.08 -5.76
C LEU A 43 12.07 -3.12 -7.29
N PHE A 44 11.43 -2.15 -7.93
CA PHE A 44 11.41 -2.01 -9.39
C PHE A 44 12.81 -1.77 -9.97
N PHE A 45 13.62 -0.90 -9.35
CA PHE A 45 15.00 -0.70 -9.79
C PHE A 45 15.89 -1.93 -9.55
N ALA A 46 15.78 -2.56 -8.37
CA ALA A 46 16.50 -3.79 -8.05
C ALA A 46 16.15 -4.91 -9.05
N SER A 47 14.89 -4.97 -9.48
CA SER A 47 14.45 -5.90 -10.53
C SER A 47 15.18 -5.70 -11.86
N GLY A 48 15.68 -4.49 -12.14
CA GLY A 48 16.44 -4.14 -13.33
C GLY A 48 17.85 -4.76 -13.36
N LEU A 49 18.40 -5.14 -12.21
CA LEU A 49 19.71 -5.78 -12.08
C LEU A 49 19.70 -7.26 -12.50
N ILE A 50 18.52 -7.83 -12.77
CA ILE A 50 18.39 -9.23 -13.18
C ILE A 50 18.98 -9.38 -14.60
N PRO A 51 19.99 -10.25 -14.77
CA PRO A 51 20.62 -10.47 -16.08
C PRO A 51 19.61 -11.01 -17.09
N MET A 52 19.70 -10.53 -18.34
CA MET A 52 18.81 -10.93 -19.45
C MET A 52 18.78 -12.44 -19.70
N THR A 53 19.83 -13.16 -19.29
CA THR A 53 19.92 -14.62 -19.38
C THR A 53 18.88 -15.35 -18.53
N LEU A 54 18.51 -14.80 -17.38
CA LEU A 54 17.45 -15.33 -16.51
C LEU A 54 16.05 -14.97 -17.03
N GLN A 55 15.93 -13.92 -17.85
CA GLN A 55 14.67 -13.47 -18.43
C GLN A 55 14.20 -14.33 -19.63
N ARG A 56 15.07 -15.18 -20.19
CA ARG A 56 14.69 -16.07 -21.31
C ARG A 56 13.80 -17.24 -20.90
N LYS A 57 13.82 -17.64 -19.63
CA LYS A 57 13.14 -18.85 -19.14
C LYS A 57 11.72 -18.61 -18.62
N SER A 58 11.41 -17.39 -18.19
CA SER A 58 10.10 -17.03 -17.63
C SER A 58 9.76 -15.58 -17.95
N TYR A 59 8.47 -15.25 -17.88
CA TYR A 59 8.01 -13.88 -18.08
C TYR A 59 8.57 -12.95 -16.99
N VAL A 60 9.28 -11.91 -17.43
CA VAL A 60 9.72 -10.79 -16.61
C VAL A 60 9.37 -9.52 -17.39
N PRO A 61 8.82 -8.47 -16.74
CA PRO A 61 8.53 -7.22 -17.42
C PRO A 61 9.78 -6.65 -18.13
N PRO A 62 9.62 -6.02 -19.32
CA PRO A 62 10.69 -5.32 -20.02
C PRO A 62 11.49 -4.38 -19.11
N PHE A 63 12.79 -4.24 -19.34
CA PHE A 63 13.67 -3.37 -18.54
C PHE A 63 13.16 -1.93 -18.45
N LEU A 64 12.76 -1.36 -19.59
CA LEU A 64 12.24 0.02 -19.64
C LEU A 64 10.95 0.19 -18.82
N GLN A 65 10.08 -0.82 -18.80
CA GLN A 65 8.89 -0.78 -17.94
C GLN A 65 9.30 -0.84 -16.48
N ARG A 66 10.23 -1.72 -16.11
CA ARG A 66 10.71 -1.82 -14.72
C ARG A 66 11.27 -0.48 -14.21
N VAL A 67 12.14 0.16 -14.99
CA VAL A 67 12.70 1.47 -14.67
C VAL A 67 11.62 2.55 -14.65
N GLY A 68 10.73 2.59 -15.64
CA GLY A 68 9.67 3.58 -15.72
C GLY A 68 8.71 3.53 -14.53
N PHE A 69 8.21 2.34 -14.17
CA PHE A 69 7.38 2.16 -12.98
C PHE A 69 8.15 2.49 -11.69
N GLY A 70 9.44 2.16 -11.61
CA GLY A 70 10.30 2.54 -10.48
C GLY A 70 10.40 4.06 -10.30
N VAL A 71 10.64 4.80 -11.39
CA VAL A 71 10.69 6.27 -11.36
C VAL A 71 9.35 6.85 -10.92
N VAL A 72 8.24 6.38 -11.49
CA VAL A 72 6.92 6.90 -11.16
C VAL A 72 6.56 6.63 -9.69
N LEU A 73 6.86 5.45 -9.16
CA LEU A 73 6.58 5.10 -7.76
C LEU A 73 7.48 5.86 -6.78
N CYS A 74 8.76 6.06 -7.10
CA CYS A 74 9.61 6.95 -6.32
C CYS A 74 9.13 8.41 -6.39
N GLY A 75 8.64 8.85 -7.55
CA GLY A 75 8.01 10.17 -7.71
C GLY A 75 6.75 10.31 -6.85
N ALA A 76 5.91 9.28 -6.80
CA ALA A 76 4.75 9.24 -5.90
C ALA A 76 5.16 9.32 -4.42
N GLY A 77 6.22 8.59 -4.03
CA GLY A 77 6.81 8.68 -2.69
C GLY A 77 7.34 10.08 -2.38
N TYR A 78 7.95 10.76 -3.36
CA TYR A 78 8.40 12.14 -3.21
C TYR A 78 7.23 13.10 -2.98
N ILE A 79 6.16 13.00 -3.77
CA ILE A 79 4.94 13.82 -3.59
C ILE A 79 4.34 13.60 -2.19
N LEU A 80 4.27 12.34 -1.74
CA LEU A 80 3.85 12.01 -0.36
C LEU A 80 4.77 12.65 0.69
N SER A 81 6.08 12.64 0.47
CA SER A 81 7.05 13.24 1.40
C SER A 81 6.96 14.76 1.50
N GLN A 82 6.39 15.43 0.49
CA GLN A 82 6.11 16.87 0.50
C GLN A 82 4.80 17.22 1.23
N GLY A 83 4.10 16.23 1.80
CA GLY A 83 2.84 16.41 2.52
C GLY A 83 1.60 16.37 1.62
N ASP A 84 1.78 16.16 0.31
CA ASP A 84 0.68 16.04 -0.65
C ASP A 84 0.22 14.57 -0.76
N ALA A 85 -0.48 14.13 0.28
CA ALA A 85 -0.93 12.75 0.41
C ALA A 85 -2.01 12.38 -0.63
N GLU A 86 -2.90 13.31 -1.00
CA GLU A 86 -3.97 13.05 -1.98
C GLU A 86 -3.39 12.77 -3.37
N ASN A 87 -2.51 13.64 -3.88
CA ASN A 87 -1.94 13.45 -5.21
C ASN A 87 -0.99 12.25 -5.24
N GLY A 88 -0.12 12.10 -4.23
CA GLY A 88 0.87 11.03 -4.23
C GLY A 88 0.24 9.64 -4.05
N SER A 89 -0.78 9.50 -3.21
CA SER A 89 -1.49 8.22 -3.02
C SER A 89 -2.30 7.84 -4.27
N GLY A 90 -2.90 8.82 -4.94
CA GLY A 90 -3.59 8.63 -6.22
C GLY A 90 -2.63 8.14 -7.32
N VAL A 91 -1.47 8.79 -7.47
CA VAL A 91 -0.43 8.36 -8.42
C VAL A 91 0.08 6.96 -8.08
N ALA A 92 0.43 6.70 -6.81
CA ALA A 92 0.91 5.38 -6.38
C ALA A 92 -0.11 4.28 -6.67
N THR A 93 -1.39 4.52 -6.38
CA THR A 93 -2.48 3.57 -6.60
C THR A 93 -2.73 3.33 -8.09
N ALA A 94 -2.87 4.39 -8.88
CA ALA A 94 -3.17 4.29 -10.31
C ALA A 94 -2.08 3.53 -11.07
N TRP A 95 -0.81 3.84 -10.79
CA TRP A 95 0.31 3.17 -11.45
C TRP A 95 0.51 1.74 -10.94
N SER A 96 0.29 1.49 -9.65
CA SER A 96 0.30 0.12 -9.12
C SER A 96 -0.79 -0.75 -9.76
N LEU A 97 -2.00 -0.22 -9.91
CA LEU A 97 -3.11 -0.92 -10.55
C LEU A 97 -2.84 -1.16 -12.03
N THR A 98 -2.31 -0.15 -12.74
CA THR A 98 -1.89 -0.28 -14.14
C THR A 98 -0.89 -1.43 -14.31
N PHE A 99 0.13 -1.48 -13.45
CA PHE A 99 1.11 -2.56 -13.50
C PHE A 99 0.46 -3.93 -13.29
N SER A 100 -0.37 -4.06 -12.25
CA SER A 100 -1.11 -5.29 -11.96
C SER A 100 -1.98 -5.71 -13.14
N LEU A 101 -2.79 -4.83 -13.73
CA LEU A 101 -3.66 -5.18 -14.86
C LEU A 101 -2.87 -5.66 -16.09
N LEU A 102 -1.73 -5.04 -16.38
CA LEU A 102 -0.88 -5.40 -17.52
C LEU A 102 -0.10 -6.71 -17.31
N HIS A 103 0.30 -7.01 -16.06
CA HIS A 103 1.29 -8.05 -15.76
C HIS A 103 0.75 -9.22 -14.92
N LEU A 104 -0.40 -9.10 -14.26
CA LEU A 104 -0.97 -10.12 -13.37
C LEU A 104 -1.23 -11.43 -14.12
N ARG A 105 -1.99 -11.37 -15.22
CA ARG A 105 -2.32 -12.57 -16.02
C ARG A 105 -1.07 -13.28 -16.53
N LYS A 106 -0.06 -12.50 -16.96
CA LYS A 106 1.20 -13.04 -17.49
C LYS A 106 2.09 -13.60 -16.37
N SER A 107 2.07 -13.00 -15.17
CA SER A 107 2.82 -13.48 -14.00
C SER A 107 2.26 -14.77 -13.40
N LEU A 108 0.94 -14.99 -13.54
CA LEU A 108 0.28 -16.20 -13.04
C LEU A 108 0.41 -17.40 -14.01
N LYS A 109 0.76 -17.16 -15.28
CA LYS A 109 0.94 -18.19 -16.30
C LYS A 109 2.32 -18.84 -16.16
N SER A 110 2.38 -20.17 -16.21
CA SER A 110 3.66 -20.91 -16.16
C SER A 110 4.46 -20.77 -17.46
N PRO A 111 5.81 -20.75 -17.40
CA PRO A 111 6.64 -20.80 -16.19
C PRO A 111 6.69 -19.44 -15.45
N ARG A 112 6.43 -19.49 -14.13
CA ARG A 112 6.36 -18.29 -13.27
C ARG A 112 7.76 -17.85 -12.85
N HIS A 113 7.98 -16.54 -12.75
CA HIS A 113 9.22 -15.98 -12.19
C HIS A 113 8.93 -15.38 -10.81
N PRO A 114 9.70 -15.71 -9.75
CA PRO A 114 9.44 -15.19 -8.41
C PRO A 114 9.46 -13.65 -8.37
N MET A 115 10.30 -13.01 -9.18
CA MET A 115 10.31 -11.54 -9.29
C MET A 115 9.01 -10.96 -9.86
N SER A 116 8.42 -11.62 -10.86
CA SER A 116 7.18 -11.12 -11.47
C SER A 116 6.03 -11.21 -10.48
N LEU A 117 6.02 -12.27 -9.66
CA LEU A 117 5.10 -12.41 -8.53
C LEU A 117 5.35 -11.37 -7.44
N ALA A 118 6.62 -11.09 -7.10
CA ALA A 118 6.96 -10.07 -6.11
C ALA A 118 6.55 -8.66 -6.56
N LEU A 119 6.77 -8.30 -7.83
CA LEU A 119 6.37 -7.00 -8.38
C LEU A 119 4.84 -6.86 -8.42
N VAL A 120 4.12 -7.87 -8.94
CA VAL A 120 2.65 -7.85 -8.99
C VAL A 120 2.03 -7.90 -7.59
N GLY A 121 2.61 -8.68 -6.69
CA GLY A 121 2.19 -8.75 -5.29
C GLY A 121 2.41 -7.42 -4.58
N GLY A 122 3.58 -6.82 -4.76
CA GLY A 122 3.93 -5.51 -4.23
C GLY A 122 3.02 -4.39 -4.74
N THR A 123 2.76 -4.33 -6.05
CA THR A 123 1.83 -3.33 -6.61
C THR A 123 0.40 -3.57 -6.17
N THR A 124 -0.05 -4.81 -6.08
CA THR A 124 -1.40 -5.12 -5.58
C THR A 124 -1.55 -4.74 -4.11
N ALA A 125 -0.54 -5.02 -3.28
CA ALA A 125 -0.53 -4.62 -1.87
C ALA A 125 -0.47 -3.10 -1.72
N CYS A 126 0.32 -2.40 -2.54
CA CYS A 126 0.43 -0.95 -2.52
C CYS A 126 -0.87 -0.27 -2.96
N ALA A 127 -1.53 -0.80 -3.99
CA ALA A 127 -2.85 -0.36 -4.42
C ALA A 127 -3.93 -0.63 -3.35
N ALA A 128 -3.85 -1.75 -2.65
CA ALA A 128 -4.76 -2.06 -1.55
C ALA A 128 -4.53 -1.13 -0.35
N LEU A 129 -3.27 -0.88 0.04
CA LEU A 129 -2.90 0.02 1.13
C LEU A 129 -3.40 1.45 0.86
N TYR A 130 -2.98 2.06 -0.25
CA TYR A 130 -3.37 3.44 -0.57
C TYR A 130 -4.84 3.56 -0.98
N GLY A 131 -5.42 2.54 -1.63
CA GLY A 131 -6.84 2.50 -1.97
C GLY A 131 -7.76 2.29 -0.76
N SER A 132 -7.31 1.57 0.26
CA SER A 132 -8.09 1.33 1.47
C SER A 132 -8.36 2.62 2.27
N GLU A 133 -7.46 3.61 2.21
CA GLU A 133 -7.74 4.93 2.79
C GLU A 133 -8.93 5.61 2.12
N TYR A 134 -8.96 5.60 0.78
CA TYR A 134 -10.01 6.24 0.01
C TYR A 134 -11.39 5.59 0.26
N PHE A 135 -11.45 4.27 0.48
CA PHE A 135 -12.72 3.55 0.63
C PHE A 135 -13.13 3.26 2.08
N LEU A 136 -12.19 3.21 3.05
CA LEU A 136 -12.49 2.83 4.44
C LEU A 136 -12.40 3.99 5.45
N LEU A 137 -11.66 5.07 5.17
CA LEU A 137 -11.48 6.18 6.12
C LEU A 137 -12.30 7.43 5.76
N GLN A 138 -13.01 7.43 4.63
CA GLN A 138 -13.97 8.46 4.22
C GLN A 138 -15.45 8.11 4.54
N SER A 139 -15.73 7.04 5.31
CA SER A 139 -17.09 6.67 5.76
C SER A 139 -17.48 7.31 7.08
#